data_AF-A0AB39XW85-F1
#
_entry.id   AF-A0AB39XW85-F1
#
_cell.length_a   1.000
_cell.length_b   1.000
_cell.length_c   1.000
_cell.angle_alpha   90.00
_cell.angle_beta   90.00
_cell.angle_gamma   90.00
#
_symmetry.space_group_name_H-M   'P 1'
#
loop_
_entity.id
_entity.type
_entity.pdbx_description
1 polymer ?
#
loop_
_entity_poly.entity_id
_entity_poly.type
_entity_poly.pdbx_seq_one_letter_code
_entity_poly.pdbx_strand_id
1 'polypeptide(L)'
;MRDEWEHAHTDYTVPSQRRTPASLADSEGDWRHYLERSTPNGWLMRNNSMTEALVSGKPMYLLHVTRGIDAIRASRQLHVSAGCLVGALYCSPLASQREGLRPHNLGAYLIRTKPSTTPMIFEVTPDAPIRPKGVDYLHLGAIHLRTYLRYQSFLTQAENDQLERAMLAGLRAAAVFLDLALGNATGRATPAPEFVDQLSAAVAHVPFLGYLYFEVLSEYLMLHSVTPETKTCAQAGELNNWLYKRLAFAAVDGMDQLFDLSRFSPRHHRLVQLIEGIEPALGQGVAEYVRRRLSHLFARAALHPTQDAASVTFQSADLSTLRIAAPGLIGQMVFREIRYMARYQQLYHCFEKTKALEAWDYWNNEGIPTPFNGVIPKGEIGINPAYPRSVVRVWTARQDSKGYLHPDEEIMAALTPHLASWWAPPRQRETYNATDESPVELAPVARSPIPTRRSPMNGVPA
;
A
#
# COMPACT_ATOMS: atom_id res chain seq x y z
N MET A 1 16.82 2.32 15.78
CA MET A 1 15.50 1.64 15.74
C MET A 1 14.36 2.66 15.74
N ARG A 2 14.19 3.49 16.78
CA ARG A 2 13.13 4.51 16.83
C ARG A 2 13.16 5.50 15.65
N ASP A 3 14.34 6.01 15.30
CA ASP A 3 14.49 6.99 14.21
C ASP A 3 14.04 6.44 12.84
N GLU A 4 14.26 5.15 12.57
CA GLU A 4 13.81 4.52 11.33
C GLU A 4 12.29 4.36 11.30
N TRP A 5 11.67 4.05 12.44
CA TRP A 5 10.22 4.01 12.55
C TRP A 5 9.60 5.40 12.43
N GLU A 6 10.18 6.42 13.08
CA GLU A 6 9.74 7.81 12.88
C GLU A 6 9.88 8.21 11.40
N HIS A 7 10.99 7.86 10.76
CA HIS A 7 11.19 8.10 9.33
C HIS A 7 10.16 7.36 8.46
N ALA A 8 9.76 6.15 8.83
CA ALA A 8 8.73 5.39 8.12
C ALA A 8 7.29 5.83 8.42
N HIS A 9 7.08 6.85 9.26
CA HIS A 9 5.76 7.41 9.52
C HIS A 9 5.60 8.80 8.90
N THR A 10 4.34 9.14 8.61
CA THR A 10 3.93 10.44 8.07
C THR A 10 2.75 10.95 8.88
N ASP A 11 2.80 12.22 9.29
CA ASP A 11 1.64 12.93 9.81
C ASP A 11 1.22 14.00 8.79
N TYR A 12 -0.02 13.92 8.31
CA TYR A 12 -0.55 14.85 7.32
C TYR A 12 -1.13 16.13 7.93
N THR A 13 -1.22 16.23 9.24
CA THR A 13 -1.77 17.42 9.92
C THR A 13 -0.71 18.46 10.27
N VAL A 14 0.56 18.06 10.24
CA VAL A 14 1.73 18.91 10.52
C VAL A 14 2.69 18.97 9.32
N PRO A 15 3.59 19.96 9.26
CA PRO A 15 4.63 20.02 8.25
C PRO A 15 5.51 18.75 8.25
N SER A 16 5.92 18.29 7.07
CA SER A 16 6.79 17.12 6.97
C SER A 16 8.14 17.37 7.63
N GLN A 17 8.57 16.44 8.48
CA GLN A 17 9.86 16.50 9.19
C GLN A 17 10.85 15.42 8.70
N ARG A 18 10.50 14.66 7.66
CA ARG A 18 11.31 13.54 7.18
C ARG A 18 12.60 14.08 6.55
N ARG A 19 13.76 13.70 7.10
CA ARG A 19 15.07 13.98 6.51
C ARG A 19 15.15 13.38 5.11
N THR A 20 15.73 14.10 4.17
CA THR A 20 15.91 13.66 2.77
C THR A 20 17.37 13.77 2.35
N PRO A 21 17.80 12.98 1.35
CA PRO A 21 19.09 13.17 0.70
C PRO A 21 19.29 14.62 0.23
N ALA A 22 20.54 15.04 0.13
CA ALA A 22 20.90 16.36 -0.42
C ALA A 22 20.72 16.40 -1.96
N SER A 23 20.74 17.61 -2.51
CA SER A 23 20.71 17.92 -3.96
C SER A 23 19.43 17.53 -4.71
N LEU A 24 18.35 17.18 -4.00
CA LEU A 24 17.04 17.01 -4.62
C LEU A 24 16.55 18.36 -5.18
N ALA A 25 15.99 18.34 -6.38
CA ALA A 25 15.48 19.55 -7.05
C ALA A 25 14.23 20.10 -6.37
N ASP A 26 13.36 19.22 -5.88
CA ASP A 26 12.16 19.56 -5.13
C ASP A 26 12.33 19.02 -3.70
N SER A 27 12.10 19.85 -2.68
CA SER A 27 12.05 19.37 -1.30
C SER A 27 10.73 18.65 -1.01
N GLU A 28 10.65 17.95 0.12
CA GLU A 28 9.37 17.39 0.56
C GLU A 28 8.33 18.48 0.86
N GLY A 29 8.79 19.65 1.32
CA GLY A 29 7.91 20.81 1.53
C GLY A 29 7.32 21.32 0.21
N ASP A 30 8.11 21.35 -0.86
CA ASP A 30 7.67 21.80 -2.19
C ASP A 30 6.62 20.84 -2.76
N TRP A 31 6.88 19.53 -2.69
CA TRP A 31 5.89 18.52 -3.07
C TRP A 31 4.63 18.60 -2.21
N ARG A 32 4.77 18.74 -0.89
CA ARG A 32 3.63 18.89 0.02
C ARG A 32 2.77 20.10 -0.38
N HIS A 33 3.40 21.24 -0.65
CA HIS A 33 2.74 22.45 -1.09
C HIS A 33 2.02 22.26 -2.42
N TYR A 34 2.70 21.69 -3.41
CA TYR A 34 2.12 21.40 -4.72
C TYR A 34 0.90 20.48 -4.60
N LEU A 35 1.03 19.34 -3.90
CA LEU A 35 -0.04 18.36 -3.77
C LEU A 35 -1.25 18.95 -3.03
N GLU A 36 -1.03 19.67 -1.92
CA GLU A 36 -2.13 20.23 -1.11
C GLU A 36 -2.84 21.41 -1.78
N ARG A 37 -2.12 22.25 -2.53
CA ARG A 37 -2.65 23.55 -3.02
C ARG A 37 -2.87 23.63 -4.52
N SER A 38 -2.19 22.80 -5.31
CA SER A 38 -2.24 22.86 -6.77
C SER A 38 -3.06 21.74 -7.39
N THR A 39 -3.67 20.87 -6.57
CA THR A 39 -4.54 19.79 -7.04
C THR A 39 -5.97 19.96 -6.52
N PRO A 40 -7.01 19.62 -7.31
CA PRO A 40 -8.42 19.77 -6.93
C PRO A 40 -8.79 19.15 -5.58
N ASN A 41 -8.22 17.98 -5.26
CA ASN A 41 -8.53 17.24 -4.04
C ASN A 41 -7.39 17.28 -3.01
N GLY A 42 -6.37 18.09 -3.22
CA GLY A 42 -5.18 18.20 -2.36
C GLY A 42 -5.47 18.50 -0.90
N TRP A 43 -6.50 19.31 -0.66
CA TRP A 43 -6.93 19.69 0.69
C TRP A 43 -7.34 18.49 1.55
N LEU A 44 -7.81 17.39 0.95
CA LEU A 44 -8.17 16.14 1.65
C LEU A 44 -6.96 15.41 2.22
N MET A 45 -5.73 15.71 1.80
CA MET A 45 -4.55 15.12 2.43
C MET A 45 -4.47 15.52 3.91
N ARG A 46 -4.81 16.76 4.23
CA ARG A 46 -4.80 17.29 5.61
C ARG A 46 -6.14 17.18 6.31
N ASN A 47 -7.24 17.40 5.57
CA ASN A 47 -8.58 17.55 6.12
C ASN A 47 -9.52 16.49 5.53
N ASN A 48 -9.27 15.21 5.82
CA ASN A 48 -10.21 14.14 5.47
C ASN A 48 -10.93 13.62 6.71
N SER A 49 -12.08 12.99 6.47
CA SER A 49 -12.96 12.43 7.50
C SER A 49 -12.25 11.41 8.41
N MET A 50 -11.28 10.65 7.90
CA MET A 50 -10.50 9.69 8.69
C MET A 50 -9.59 10.43 9.70
N THR A 51 -8.86 11.45 9.25
CA THR A 51 -7.99 12.26 10.11
C THR A 51 -8.79 13.03 11.16
N GLU A 52 -9.96 13.56 10.79
CA GLU A 52 -10.88 14.23 11.73
C GLU A 52 -11.39 13.25 12.80
N ALA A 53 -11.75 12.03 12.41
CA ALA A 53 -12.18 11.00 13.36
C ALA A 53 -11.06 10.62 14.35
N LEU A 54 -9.83 10.45 13.86
CA LEU A 54 -8.65 10.15 14.70
C LEU A 54 -8.43 11.21 15.79
N VAL A 55 -8.42 12.49 15.41
CA VAL A 55 -8.11 13.59 16.35
C VAL A 55 -9.29 13.98 17.24
N SER A 56 -10.49 13.42 17.01
CA SER A 56 -11.69 13.79 17.76
C SER A 56 -11.70 13.28 19.21
N GLY A 57 -10.94 12.21 19.51
CA GLY A 57 -11.00 11.50 20.79
C GLY A 57 -12.30 10.74 21.04
N LYS A 58 -13.22 10.69 20.06
CA LYS A 58 -14.47 9.92 20.14
C LYS A 58 -14.24 8.47 19.69
N PRO A 59 -15.14 7.54 20.03
CA PRO A 59 -15.12 6.19 19.46
C PRO A 59 -15.10 6.24 17.93
N MET A 60 -14.22 5.44 17.33
CA MET A 60 -14.13 5.26 15.89
C MET A 60 -14.76 3.95 15.48
N TYR A 61 -15.57 3.98 14.43
CA TYR A 61 -16.12 2.78 13.82
C TYR A 61 -15.28 2.40 12.60
N LEU A 62 -14.88 1.14 12.52
CA LEU A 62 -14.03 0.60 11.48
C LEU A 62 -14.66 -0.67 10.88
N LEU A 63 -14.62 -0.79 9.56
CA LEU A 63 -15.03 -1.96 8.82
C LEU A 63 -13.82 -2.86 8.54
N HIS A 64 -13.93 -4.13 8.93
CA HIS A 64 -13.06 -5.22 8.48
C HIS A 64 -13.89 -6.22 7.67
N VAL A 65 -13.29 -6.90 6.70
CA VAL A 65 -13.94 -8.01 5.97
C VAL A 65 -13.09 -9.26 6.08
N THR A 66 -13.73 -10.39 6.41
CA THR A 66 -13.01 -11.66 6.66
C THR A 66 -13.69 -12.84 5.98
N ARG A 67 -12.92 -13.84 5.56
CA ARG A 67 -13.44 -15.17 5.17
C ARG A 67 -13.49 -16.15 6.35
N GLY A 68 -12.90 -15.78 7.50
CA GLY A 68 -12.65 -16.68 8.63
C GLY A 68 -13.52 -16.40 9.85
N ILE A 69 -14.77 -15.96 9.67
CA ILE A 69 -15.64 -15.61 10.81
C ILE A 69 -15.83 -16.79 11.78
N ASP A 70 -15.97 -18.01 11.27
CA ASP A 70 -16.14 -19.20 12.12
C ASP A 70 -14.87 -19.54 12.89
N ALA A 71 -13.70 -19.35 12.29
CA ALA A 71 -12.42 -19.50 12.98
C ALA A 71 -12.25 -18.46 14.09
N ILE A 72 -12.71 -17.22 13.87
CA ILE A 72 -12.71 -16.16 14.89
C ILE A 72 -13.66 -16.53 16.03
N ARG A 73 -14.88 -16.99 15.73
CA ARG A 73 -15.85 -17.45 16.73
C ARG A 73 -15.29 -18.60 17.58
N ALA A 74 -14.69 -19.59 16.93
CA ALA A 74 -14.16 -20.77 17.61
C ALA A 74 -12.93 -20.44 18.48
N SER A 75 -11.99 -19.66 17.96
CA SER A 75 -10.75 -19.33 18.66
C SER A 75 -10.91 -18.19 19.67
N ARG A 76 -11.94 -17.35 19.52
CA ARG A 76 -12.10 -16.07 20.23
C ARG A 76 -10.91 -15.13 20.06
N GLN A 77 -10.20 -15.25 18.93
CA GLN A 77 -9.03 -14.44 18.62
C GLN A 77 -9.14 -13.82 17.24
N LEU A 78 -8.69 -12.57 17.15
CA LEU A 78 -8.49 -11.85 15.90
C LEU A 78 -7.00 -11.69 15.65
N HIS A 79 -6.53 -12.34 14.59
CA HIS A 79 -5.13 -12.27 14.16
C HIS A 79 -4.94 -11.20 13.09
N VAL A 80 -3.73 -10.66 13.02
CA VAL A 80 -3.34 -9.58 12.10
C VAL A 80 -2.49 -10.11 10.94
N SER A 81 -2.29 -9.31 9.90
CA SER A 81 -1.49 -9.71 8.72
C SER A 81 -0.33 -8.74 8.46
N ALA A 82 0.75 -9.25 7.86
CA ALA A 82 1.97 -8.50 7.56
C ALA A 82 1.89 -7.64 6.27
N GLY A 83 0.71 -7.05 6.01
CA GLY A 83 0.45 -6.22 4.83
C GLY A 83 1.09 -4.82 4.90
N CYS A 84 0.56 -3.87 4.11
CA CYS A 84 1.02 -2.48 4.06
C CYS A 84 0.96 -1.75 5.41
N LEU A 85 0.16 -2.25 6.37
CA LEU A 85 0.06 -1.73 7.74
C LEU A 85 0.83 -2.58 8.77
N VAL A 86 1.86 -3.32 8.34
CA VAL A 86 2.92 -3.89 9.20
C VAL A 86 2.42 -4.64 10.46
N GLY A 87 1.35 -5.41 10.34
CA GLY A 87 0.78 -6.16 11.46
C GLY A 87 -0.32 -5.46 12.23
N ALA A 88 -0.95 -4.42 11.67
CA ALA A 88 -2.25 -3.95 12.15
C ALA A 88 -3.39 -4.80 11.55
N LEU A 89 -4.53 -4.87 12.24
CA LEU A 89 -5.76 -5.43 11.66
C LEU A 89 -6.27 -4.44 10.60
N TYR A 90 -6.20 -4.81 9.32
CA TYR A 90 -6.59 -3.92 8.23
C TYR A 90 -8.09 -3.63 8.21
N CYS A 91 -8.45 -2.36 8.12
CA CYS A 91 -9.80 -1.85 8.17
C CYS A 91 -10.00 -0.67 7.20
N SER A 92 -11.24 -0.18 7.14
CA SER A 92 -11.61 1.10 6.52
C SER A 92 -12.59 1.87 7.43
N PRO A 93 -12.62 3.21 7.43
CA PRO A 93 -13.51 3.97 8.30
C PRO A 93 -15.00 3.71 8.05
N LEU A 94 -15.80 3.86 9.10
CA LEU A 94 -17.25 3.93 9.07
C LEU A 94 -17.70 5.27 9.65
N ALA A 95 -18.49 6.02 8.90
CA ALA A 95 -19.06 7.29 9.36
C ALA A 95 -20.44 7.03 9.97
N SER A 96 -20.66 7.50 11.21
CA SER A 96 -21.99 7.43 11.84
C SER A 96 -22.96 8.40 11.17
N GLN A 97 -24.10 7.88 10.73
CA GLN A 97 -25.21 8.65 10.14
C GLN A 97 -26.52 8.22 10.81
N ARG A 98 -27.59 8.99 10.59
CA ARG A 98 -28.91 8.71 11.19
C ARG A 98 -29.43 7.32 10.79
N GLU A 99 -29.13 6.91 9.57
CA GLU A 99 -29.57 5.65 8.96
C GLU A 99 -28.71 4.44 9.37
N GLY A 100 -27.52 4.64 9.94
CA GLY A 100 -26.59 3.57 10.28
C GLY A 100 -25.12 3.97 10.05
N LEU A 101 -24.23 2.99 9.99
CA LEU A 101 -22.80 3.22 9.74
C LEU A 101 -22.53 3.19 8.23
N ARG A 102 -22.17 4.34 7.66
CA ARG A 102 -21.81 4.46 6.24
C ARG A 102 -20.36 4.01 6.02
N PRO A 103 -20.11 3.00 5.17
CA PRO A 103 -18.74 2.65 4.77
C PRO A 103 -18.05 3.80 4.04
N HIS A 104 -16.78 4.02 4.36
CA HIS A 104 -15.87 4.76 3.50
C HIS A 104 -15.89 4.16 2.08
N ASN A 105 -15.64 4.96 1.03
CA ASN A 105 -15.74 4.46 -0.36
C ASN A 105 -14.82 3.25 -0.65
N LEU A 106 -13.67 3.14 0.05
CA LEU A 106 -12.84 1.94 0.09
C LEU A 106 -13.56 0.73 0.70
N GLY A 107 -14.21 0.90 1.84
CA GLY A 107 -14.97 -0.14 2.53
C GLY A 107 -16.15 -0.63 1.69
N ALA A 108 -16.88 0.30 1.07
CA ALA A 108 -17.95 -0.01 0.13
C ALA A 108 -17.44 -0.84 -1.07
N TYR A 109 -16.27 -0.48 -1.60
CA TYR A 109 -15.61 -1.27 -2.65
C TYR A 109 -15.29 -2.69 -2.19
N LEU A 110 -14.71 -2.86 -0.99
CA LEU A 110 -14.35 -4.18 -0.45
C LEU A 110 -15.56 -5.09 -0.29
N ILE A 111 -16.67 -4.58 0.26
CA ILE A 111 -17.91 -5.35 0.42
C ILE A 111 -18.45 -5.77 -0.96
N ARG A 112 -18.52 -4.84 -1.91
CA ARG A 112 -19.07 -5.12 -3.25
C ARG A 112 -18.25 -6.15 -4.02
N THR A 113 -16.93 -6.09 -3.91
CA THR A 113 -16.02 -6.92 -4.73
C THR A 113 -15.61 -8.23 -4.08
N LYS A 114 -15.89 -8.42 -2.79
CA LYS A 114 -15.58 -9.64 -2.05
C LYS A 114 -16.83 -10.24 -1.41
N PRO A 115 -17.81 -10.71 -2.19
CA PRO A 115 -19.09 -11.21 -1.67
C PRO A 115 -18.94 -12.46 -0.78
N SER A 116 -17.82 -13.18 -0.88
CA SER A 116 -17.50 -14.34 -0.01
C SER A 116 -16.91 -13.96 1.35
N THR A 117 -16.96 -12.68 1.73
CA THR A 117 -16.46 -12.19 3.02
C THR A 117 -17.60 -11.74 3.92
N THR A 118 -17.44 -11.96 5.23
CA THR A 118 -18.32 -11.43 6.26
C THR A 118 -17.81 -10.04 6.67
N PRO A 119 -18.64 -8.99 6.55
CA PRO A 119 -18.30 -7.68 7.09
C PRO A 119 -18.41 -7.68 8.61
N MET A 120 -17.46 -6.99 9.25
CA MET A 120 -17.38 -6.82 10.69
C MET A 120 -17.23 -5.35 11.03
N ILE A 121 -17.95 -4.90 12.06
CA ILE A 121 -17.82 -3.56 12.63
C ILE A 121 -16.94 -3.66 13.87
N PHE A 122 -15.98 -2.75 13.97
CA PHE A 122 -15.12 -2.55 15.12
C PHE A 122 -15.39 -1.17 15.69
N GLU A 123 -15.72 -1.07 16.98
CA GLU A 123 -15.75 0.18 17.72
C GLU A 123 -14.44 0.27 18.51
N VAL A 124 -13.60 1.24 18.17
CA VAL A 124 -12.34 1.51 18.86
C VAL A 124 -12.53 2.77 19.68
N THR A 125 -12.56 2.62 21.01
CA THR A 125 -12.60 3.75 21.94
C THR A 125 -11.17 4.09 22.35
N PRO A 126 -10.63 5.24 21.91
CA PRO A 126 -9.29 5.64 22.30
C PRO A 126 -9.26 6.20 23.72
N ASP A 127 -8.08 6.18 24.34
CA ASP A 127 -7.82 6.75 25.67
C ASP A 127 -7.58 8.27 25.62
N ALA A 128 -7.28 8.81 24.45
CA ALA A 128 -7.07 10.23 24.17
C ALA A 128 -7.28 10.52 22.67
N PRO A 129 -7.39 11.78 22.23
CA PRO A 129 -7.24 12.14 20.82
C PRO A 129 -6.01 11.47 20.17
N ILE A 130 -6.21 10.79 19.04
CA ILE A 130 -5.19 9.95 18.42
C ILE A 130 -4.28 10.83 17.57
N ARG A 131 -2.97 10.64 17.69
CA ARG A 131 -2.01 11.27 16.78
C ARG A 131 -2.20 10.70 15.36
N PRO A 132 -2.47 11.53 14.34
CA PRO A 132 -2.72 11.06 12.98
C PRO A 132 -1.40 10.74 12.25
N LYS A 133 -0.63 9.80 12.81
CA LYS A 133 0.58 9.24 12.21
C LYS A 133 0.28 7.94 11.46
N GLY A 134 0.49 7.95 10.14
CA GLY A 134 0.37 6.78 9.28
C GLY A 134 1.73 6.16 8.96
N VAL A 135 1.76 4.85 8.67
CA VAL A 135 2.96 4.12 8.26
C VAL A 135 3.09 4.14 6.73
N ASP A 136 4.18 4.71 6.24
CA ASP A 136 4.55 4.75 4.83
C ASP A 136 5.41 3.52 4.51
N TYR A 137 4.77 2.49 3.92
CA TYR A 137 5.43 1.22 3.66
C TYR A 137 6.56 1.32 2.62
N LEU A 138 6.62 2.40 1.83
CA LEU A 138 7.70 2.62 0.86
C LEU A 138 9.02 2.92 1.58
N HIS A 139 8.96 3.43 2.82
CA HIS A 139 10.11 3.80 3.64
C HIS A 139 10.52 2.71 4.65
N LEU A 140 9.96 1.49 4.56
CA LEU A 140 10.33 0.37 5.42
C LEU A 140 11.65 -0.32 5.00
N GLY A 141 12.29 0.13 3.93
CA GLY A 141 13.50 -0.50 3.40
C GLY A 141 14.62 -0.62 4.43
N ALA A 142 14.99 0.45 5.13
CA ALA A 142 16.03 0.39 6.16
C ALA A 142 15.69 -0.61 7.29
N ILE A 143 14.42 -0.66 7.69
CA ILE A 143 13.91 -1.62 8.68
C ILE A 143 14.06 -3.06 8.14
N HIS A 144 13.65 -3.30 6.89
CA HIS A 144 13.80 -4.60 6.24
C HIS A 144 15.26 -5.06 6.19
N LEU A 145 16.18 -4.15 5.82
CA LEU A 145 17.61 -4.46 5.77
C LEU A 145 18.15 -4.78 7.17
N ARG A 146 17.83 -3.96 8.17
CA ARG A 146 18.24 -4.22 9.56
C ARG A 146 17.72 -5.56 10.06
N THR A 147 16.43 -5.85 9.85
CA THR A 147 15.83 -7.13 10.24
C THR A 147 16.51 -8.29 9.54
N TYR A 148 16.80 -8.16 8.24
CA TYR A 148 17.55 -9.17 7.50
C TYR A 148 18.92 -9.43 8.11
N LEU A 149 19.74 -8.38 8.29
CA LEU A 149 21.09 -8.51 8.84
C LEU A 149 21.08 -9.14 10.25
N ARG A 150 20.07 -8.80 11.07
CA ARG A 150 19.91 -9.36 12.41
C ARG A 150 19.63 -10.88 12.40
N TYR A 151 18.87 -11.36 11.41
CA TYR A 151 18.46 -12.77 11.32
C TYR A 151 19.09 -13.52 10.15
N GLN A 152 20.15 -12.98 9.57
CA GLN A 152 20.84 -13.56 8.41
C GLN A 152 21.38 -14.96 8.71
N SER A 153 21.76 -15.23 9.97
CA SER A 153 22.25 -16.54 10.43
C SER A 153 21.20 -17.65 10.41
N PHE A 154 19.92 -17.34 10.20
CA PHE A 154 18.86 -18.34 10.01
C PHE A 154 18.80 -18.87 8.57
N LEU A 155 19.46 -18.20 7.64
CA LEU A 155 19.66 -18.65 6.28
C LEU A 155 20.89 -19.55 6.22
N THR A 156 20.79 -20.62 5.43
CA THR A 156 21.94 -21.41 5.01
C THR A 156 22.86 -20.56 4.12
N GLN A 157 24.13 -20.97 3.99
CA GLN A 157 25.06 -20.30 3.08
C GLN A 157 24.50 -20.23 1.65
N ALA A 158 23.92 -21.33 1.16
CA ALA A 158 23.36 -21.39 -0.19
C ALA A 158 22.19 -20.41 -0.41
N GLU A 159 21.30 -20.26 0.58
CA GLU A 159 20.20 -19.29 0.53
C GLU A 159 20.72 -17.84 0.56
N ASN A 160 21.72 -17.56 1.40
CA ASN A 160 22.38 -16.26 1.43
C ASN A 160 23.05 -15.93 0.09
N ASP A 161 23.83 -16.86 -0.46
CA ASP A 161 24.49 -16.67 -1.75
C ASP A 161 23.47 -16.49 -2.89
N GLN A 162 22.36 -17.22 -2.86
CA GLN A 162 21.28 -17.07 -3.83
C GLN A 162 20.65 -15.67 -3.74
N LEU A 163 20.36 -15.21 -2.52
CA LEU A 163 19.79 -13.89 -2.28
C LEU A 163 20.73 -12.78 -2.76
N GLU A 164 22.00 -12.84 -2.39
CA GLU A 164 23.00 -11.84 -2.81
C GLU A 164 23.21 -11.83 -4.32
N ARG A 165 23.29 -13.00 -4.96
CA ARG A 165 23.36 -13.10 -6.43
C ARG A 165 22.12 -12.52 -7.11
N ALA A 166 20.92 -12.82 -6.63
CA ALA A 166 19.67 -12.31 -7.18
C ALA A 166 19.60 -10.78 -7.07
N MET A 167 19.96 -10.23 -5.91
CA MET A 167 20.00 -8.78 -5.70
C MET A 167 21.03 -8.09 -6.58
N LEU A 168 22.26 -8.61 -6.65
CA LEU A 168 23.30 -8.06 -7.52
C LEU A 168 22.89 -8.09 -8.99
N ALA A 169 22.30 -9.18 -9.46
CA ALA A 169 21.82 -9.29 -10.82
C ALA A 169 20.71 -8.26 -11.11
N GLY A 170 19.73 -8.14 -10.22
CA GLY A 170 18.66 -7.15 -10.35
C GLY A 170 19.17 -5.71 -10.33
N LEU A 171 20.07 -5.37 -9.41
CA LEU A 171 20.71 -4.05 -9.33
C LEU A 171 21.48 -3.72 -10.60
N ARG A 172 22.31 -4.64 -11.09
CA ARG A 172 23.09 -4.43 -12.32
C ARG A 172 22.19 -4.26 -13.54
N ALA A 173 21.14 -5.06 -13.64
CA ALA A 173 20.19 -4.98 -14.75
C ALA A 173 19.38 -3.66 -14.75
N ALA A 174 19.06 -3.12 -13.58
CA ALA A 174 18.31 -1.86 -13.44
C ALA A 174 19.20 -0.62 -13.29
N ALA A 175 20.53 -0.76 -13.13
CA ALA A 175 21.42 0.31 -12.71
C ALA A 175 21.28 1.60 -13.52
N VAL A 176 21.17 1.48 -14.85
CA VAL A 176 20.98 2.62 -15.76
C VAL A 176 19.71 3.39 -15.42
N PHE A 177 18.59 2.69 -15.22
CA PHE A 177 17.33 3.34 -14.85
C PHE A 177 17.40 3.95 -13.45
N LEU A 178 18.03 3.28 -12.47
CA LEU A 178 18.15 3.80 -11.11
C LEU A 178 18.96 5.11 -11.10
N ASP A 179 20.06 5.18 -11.87
CA ASP A 179 20.86 6.40 -12.05
C ASP A 179 20.07 7.50 -12.78
N LEU A 180 19.29 7.13 -13.79
CA LEU A 180 18.42 8.06 -14.51
C LEU A 180 17.35 8.64 -13.58
N ALA A 181 16.78 7.81 -12.69
CA ALA A 181 15.82 8.25 -11.68
C ALA A 181 16.44 9.25 -10.68
N LEU A 182 17.67 9.00 -10.20
CA LEU A 182 18.42 9.96 -9.36
C LEU A 182 18.77 11.24 -10.11
N GLY A 183 19.19 11.13 -11.38
CA GLY A 183 19.45 12.28 -12.24
C GLY A 183 18.21 13.17 -12.38
N ASN A 184 17.04 12.60 -12.63
CA ASN A 184 15.79 13.36 -12.70
C ASN A 184 15.40 13.95 -11.33
N ALA A 185 15.64 13.23 -10.22
CA ALA A 185 15.37 13.73 -8.86
C ALA A 185 16.24 14.95 -8.49
N THR A 186 17.40 15.07 -9.11
CA THR A 186 18.37 16.17 -8.94
C THR A 186 18.25 17.25 -10.02
N GLY A 187 17.18 17.22 -10.82
CA GLY A 187 16.82 18.30 -11.76
C GLY A 187 17.21 18.06 -13.22
N ARG A 188 17.74 16.89 -13.58
CA ARG A 188 17.87 16.52 -15.00
C ARG A 188 16.49 16.25 -15.61
N ALA A 189 16.39 16.42 -16.92
CA ALA A 189 15.13 16.24 -17.65
C ALA A 189 15.30 15.23 -18.79
N THR A 190 15.07 13.95 -18.49
CA THR A 190 14.82 12.93 -19.52
C THR A 190 13.42 13.13 -20.12
N PRO A 191 13.19 12.85 -21.42
CA PRO A 191 11.84 12.78 -21.98
C PRO A 191 10.93 11.83 -21.18
N ALA A 192 9.74 12.29 -20.79
CA ALA A 192 8.81 11.51 -19.97
C ALA A 192 8.38 10.16 -20.59
N PRO A 193 8.11 10.06 -21.90
CA PRO A 193 7.81 8.76 -22.52
C PRO A 193 8.94 7.74 -22.37
N GLU A 194 10.18 8.18 -22.59
CA GLU A 194 11.37 7.34 -22.46
C GLU A 194 11.58 6.89 -21.01
N PHE A 195 11.39 7.82 -20.05
CA PHE A 195 11.46 7.49 -18.63
C PHE A 195 10.50 6.37 -18.24
N VAL A 196 9.24 6.45 -18.68
CA VAL A 196 8.20 5.49 -18.33
C VAL A 196 8.49 4.11 -18.95
N ASP A 197 8.99 4.07 -20.18
CA ASP A 197 9.37 2.82 -20.83
C ASP A 197 10.56 2.14 -20.14
N GLN A 198 11.58 2.91 -19.72
CA GLN A 198 12.70 2.38 -18.94
C GLN A 198 12.28 1.93 -17.54
N LEU A 199 11.38 2.68 -16.89
CA LEU A 199 10.78 2.29 -15.61
C LEU A 199 10.08 0.93 -15.73
N SER A 200 9.22 0.77 -16.74
CA SER A 200 8.49 -0.47 -17.00
C SER A 200 9.45 -1.67 -17.13
N ALA A 201 10.53 -1.53 -17.89
CA ALA A 201 11.55 -2.56 -18.03
C ALA A 201 12.29 -2.86 -16.70
N ALA A 202 12.60 -1.84 -15.91
CA ALA A 202 13.31 -1.99 -14.65
C ALA A 202 12.50 -2.69 -13.55
N VAL A 203 11.16 -2.65 -13.59
CA VAL A 203 10.29 -3.32 -12.60
C VAL A 203 10.57 -4.82 -12.50
N ALA A 204 10.85 -5.50 -13.61
CA ALA A 204 11.15 -6.93 -13.63
C ALA A 204 12.42 -7.29 -12.83
N HIS A 205 13.35 -6.35 -12.71
CA HIS A 205 14.64 -6.53 -12.02
C HIS A 205 14.65 -5.95 -10.61
N VAL A 206 13.86 -4.91 -10.37
CA VAL A 206 13.68 -4.27 -9.07
C VAL A 206 12.16 -4.10 -8.81
N PRO A 207 11.48 -5.15 -8.32
CA PRO A 207 10.01 -5.12 -8.21
C PRO A 207 9.45 -4.09 -7.23
N PHE A 208 10.29 -3.48 -6.40
CA PHE A 208 9.91 -2.31 -5.59
C PHE A 208 9.47 -1.11 -6.46
N LEU A 209 10.03 -0.96 -7.66
CA LEU A 209 9.65 0.11 -8.58
C LEU A 209 8.17 0.03 -9.01
N GLY A 210 7.59 -1.17 -9.10
CA GLY A 210 6.17 -1.34 -9.40
C GLY A 210 5.27 -0.79 -8.29
N TYR A 211 5.68 -0.94 -7.02
CA TYR A 211 4.98 -0.34 -5.88
C TYR A 211 5.06 1.18 -5.89
N LEU A 212 6.24 1.75 -6.18
CA LEU A 212 6.42 3.20 -6.32
C LEU A 212 5.56 3.74 -7.47
N TYR A 213 5.62 3.09 -8.63
CA TYR A 213 4.89 3.49 -9.82
C TYR A 213 3.38 3.48 -9.58
N PHE A 214 2.88 2.41 -8.97
CA PHE A 214 1.47 2.31 -8.62
C PHE A 214 1.01 3.41 -7.64
N GLU A 215 1.78 3.68 -6.59
CA GLU A 215 1.41 4.70 -5.61
C GLU A 215 1.48 6.12 -6.18
N VAL A 216 2.44 6.40 -7.07
CA VAL A 216 2.50 7.68 -7.81
C VAL A 216 1.25 7.89 -8.66
N LEU A 217 0.79 6.87 -9.38
CA LEU A 217 -0.43 6.96 -10.18
C LEU A 217 -1.70 7.00 -9.33
N SER A 218 -1.71 6.28 -8.21
CA SER A 218 -2.79 6.33 -7.24
C SER A 218 -2.96 7.75 -6.70
N GLU A 219 -1.86 8.38 -6.26
CA GLU A 219 -1.79 9.77 -5.84
C GLU A 219 -2.29 10.71 -6.96
N TYR A 220 -1.75 10.58 -8.17
CA TYR A 220 -2.15 11.39 -9.32
C TYR A 220 -3.66 11.35 -9.58
N LEU A 221 -4.23 10.14 -9.69
CA LEU A 221 -5.66 9.95 -9.97
C LEU A 221 -6.53 10.51 -8.85
N MET A 222 -6.20 10.23 -7.58
CA MET A 222 -7.01 10.67 -6.45
C MET A 222 -6.97 12.19 -6.25
N LEU A 223 -5.83 12.83 -6.52
CA LEU A 223 -5.65 14.26 -6.31
C LEU A 223 -6.14 15.11 -7.48
N HIS A 224 -5.99 14.63 -8.73
CA HIS A 224 -6.31 15.39 -9.94
C HIS A 224 -7.70 15.13 -10.53
N SER A 225 -8.37 14.01 -10.18
CA SER A 225 -9.68 13.70 -10.75
C SER A 225 -10.75 14.70 -10.36
N VAL A 226 -11.58 15.12 -11.33
CA VAL A 226 -12.68 16.07 -11.12
C VAL A 226 -14.05 15.52 -11.55
N THR A 227 -14.14 14.20 -11.74
CA THR A 227 -15.39 13.50 -12.07
C THR A 227 -16.49 13.73 -11.02
N PRO A 228 -17.78 13.63 -11.39
CA PRO A 228 -18.88 13.72 -10.44
C PRO A 228 -18.76 12.74 -9.26
N GLU A 229 -18.30 11.51 -9.51
CA GLU A 229 -18.07 10.48 -8.50
C GLU A 229 -16.97 10.90 -7.52
N THR A 230 -15.86 11.44 -8.03
CA THR A 230 -14.77 11.96 -7.18
C THR A 230 -15.25 13.14 -6.34
N LYS A 231 -16.04 14.06 -6.91
CA LYS A 231 -16.63 15.18 -6.15
C LYS A 231 -17.56 14.70 -5.04
N THR A 232 -18.32 13.63 -5.28
CA THR A 232 -19.18 13.01 -4.26
C THR A 232 -18.35 12.43 -3.11
N CYS A 233 -17.24 11.75 -3.42
CA CYS A 233 -16.30 11.27 -2.39
C CYS A 233 -15.69 12.43 -1.61
N ALA A 234 -15.25 13.48 -2.31
CA ALA A 234 -14.64 14.66 -1.69
C ALA A 234 -15.61 15.40 -0.75
N GLN A 235 -16.89 15.50 -1.11
CA GLN A 235 -17.95 16.04 -0.25
C GLN A 235 -18.16 15.20 1.02
N ALA A 236 -17.89 13.90 0.97
CA ALA A 236 -17.89 13.03 2.14
C ALA A 236 -16.57 13.10 2.94
N GLY A 237 -15.61 13.95 2.54
CA GLY A 237 -14.29 14.05 3.14
C GLY A 237 -13.40 12.86 2.82
N GLU A 238 -13.48 12.30 1.60
CA GLU A 238 -12.79 11.07 1.21
C GLU A 238 -12.09 11.20 -0.15
N LEU A 239 -10.90 10.62 -0.27
CA LEU A 239 -10.26 10.39 -1.57
C LEU A 239 -10.95 9.24 -2.30
N ASN A 240 -11.10 9.34 -3.63
CA ASN A 240 -11.79 8.33 -4.43
C ASN A 240 -10.90 7.09 -4.69
N ASN A 241 -11.10 6.05 -3.89
CA ASN A 241 -10.31 4.81 -3.97
C ASN A 241 -10.65 3.95 -5.19
N TRP A 242 -11.78 4.19 -5.85
CA TRP A 242 -12.20 3.39 -7.00
C TRP A 242 -11.28 3.59 -8.19
N LEU A 243 -10.68 4.78 -8.32
CA LEU A 243 -9.82 5.14 -9.44
C LEU A 243 -8.58 4.24 -9.50
N TYR A 244 -7.84 4.14 -8.38
CA TYR A 244 -6.63 3.33 -8.37
C TYR A 244 -6.92 1.84 -8.37
N LYS A 245 -8.08 1.41 -7.85
CA LYS A 245 -8.52 0.01 -7.99
C LYS A 245 -8.76 -0.31 -9.46
N ARG A 246 -9.55 0.50 -10.18
CA ARG A 246 -9.75 0.35 -11.63
C ARG A 246 -8.43 0.28 -12.38
N LEU A 247 -7.48 1.16 -12.04
CA LEU A 247 -6.13 1.13 -12.61
C LEU A 247 -5.43 -0.21 -12.35
N ALA A 248 -5.40 -0.67 -11.09
CA ALA A 248 -4.74 -1.93 -10.71
C ALA A 248 -5.27 -3.13 -11.52
N PHE A 249 -6.60 -3.26 -11.60
CA PHE A 249 -7.25 -4.39 -12.29
C PHE A 249 -7.14 -4.30 -13.82
N ALA A 250 -7.03 -3.10 -14.38
CA ALA A 250 -6.87 -2.92 -15.83
C ALA A 250 -5.41 -3.05 -16.31
N ALA A 251 -4.46 -2.85 -15.40
CA ALA A 251 -3.02 -2.84 -15.72
C ALA A 251 -2.35 -4.22 -15.52
N VAL A 252 -2.88 -5.07 -14.65
CA VAL A 252 -2.24 -6.34 -14.28
C VAL A 252 -3.28 -7.47 -14.22
N ASP A 253 -3.08 -8.48 -15.04
CA ASP A 253 -3.92 -9.68 -15.04
C ASP A 253 -3.76 -10.47 -13.73
N GLY A 254 -4.87 -10.98 -13.18
CA GLY A 254 -4.88 -11.77 -11.95
C GLY A 254 -4.75 -10.97 -10.64
N MET A 255 -4.83 -9.63 -10.69
CA MET A 255 -4.80 -8.75 -9.51
C MET A 255 -5.95 -9.03 -8.51
N ASP A 256 -7.01 -9.71 -8.95
CA ASP A 256 -8.14 -10.20 -8.15
C ASP A 256 -7.82 -11.46 -7.34
N GLN A 257 -6.91 -12.28 -7.84
CA GLN A 257 -6.43 -13.50 -7.17
C GLN A 257 -5.31 -13.16 -6.18
N LEU A 258 -4.32 -12.37 -6.61
CA LEU A 258 -3.22 -11.92 -5.79
C LEU A 258 -2.92 -10.44 -6.08
N PHE A 259 -3.13 -9.60 -5.08
CA PHE A 259 -2.83 -8.17 -5.20
C PHE A 259 -1.30 -7.93 -5.12
N ASP A 260 -0.61 -8.11 -6.25
CA ASP A 260 0.85 -8.01 -6.34
C ASP A 260 1.32 -6.86 -7.23
N LEU A 261 1.64 -5.73 -6.57
CA LEU A 261 2.16 -4.54 -7.23
C LEU A 261 3.58 -4.71 -7.79
N SER A 262 4.23 -5.84 -7.50
CA SER A 262 5.52 -6.21 -8.11
C SER A 262 5.45 -6.34 -9.64
N ARG A 263 4.24 -6.58 -10.17
CA ARG A 263 3.93 -6.76 -11.59
C ARG A 263 3.41 -5.49 -12.27
N PHE A 264 3.25 -4.40 -11.53
CA PHE A 264 2.72 -3.16 -12.09
C PHE A 264 3.79 -2.43 -12.90
N SER A 265 3.76 -2.59 -14.22
CA SER A 265 4.78 -2.04 -15.13
C SER A 265 4.24 -1.56 -16.48
N PRO A 266 3.13 -0.78 -16.55
CA PRO A 266 2.65 -0.29 -17.84
C PRO A 266 3.69 0.62 -18.52
N ARG A 267 3.99 0.31 -19.79
CA ARG A 267 4.78 1.16 -20.70
C ARG A 267 4.05 2.47 -21.03
N HIS A 268 4.74 3.46 -21.58
CA HIS A 268 4.21 4.81 -21.81
C HIS A 268 2.86 4.81 -22.54
N HIS A 269 2.78 4.16 -23.69
CA HIS A 269 1.54 4.12 -24.48
C HIS A 269 0.38 3.48 -23.70
N ARG A 270 0.65 2.35 -23.02
CA ARG A 270 -0.36 1.68 -22.20
C ARG A 270 -0.76 2.50 -20.98
N LEU A 271 0.19 3.21 -20.35
CA LEU A 271 -0.07 4.12 -19.25
C LEU A 271 -1.09 5.19 -19.67
N VAL A 272 -0.83 5.88 -20.79
CA VAL A 272 -1.72 6.93 -21.28
C VAL A 272 -3.12 6.37 -21.53
N GLN A 273 -3.24 5.24 -22.22
CA GLN A 273 -4.52 4.57 -22.46
C GLN A 273 -5.28 4.21 -21.17
N LEU A 274 -4.57 3.66 -20.17
CA LEU A 274 -5.18 3.30 -18.89
C LEU A 274 -5.76 4.52 -18.18
N ILE A 275 -5.04 5.63 -18.20
CA ILE A 275 -5.43 6.88 -17.53
C ILE A 275 -6.57 7.56 -18.28
N GLU A 276 -6.50 7.63 -19.61
CA GLU A 276 -7.58 8.17 -20.44
C GLU A 276 -8.87 7.35 -20.33
N GLY A 277 -8.76 6.02 -20.17
CA GLY A 277 -9.89 5.14 -19.91
C GLY A 277 -10.55 5.36 -18.53
N ILE A 278 -9.84 6.00 -17.59
CA ILE A 278 -10.40 6.40 -16.29
C ILE A 278 -10.98 7.82 -16.39
N GLU A 279 -10.17 8.78 -16.86
CA GLU A 279 -10.55 10.18 -17.05
C GLU A 279 -9.68 10.80 -18.16
N PRO A 280 -10.24 11.06 -19.37
CA PRO A 280 -9.47 11.51 -20.54
C PRO A 280 -8.60 12.74 -20.31
N ALA A 281 -9.08 13.71 -19.51
CA ALA A 281 -8.36 14.95 -19.23
C ALA A 281 -7.02 14.73 -18.47
N LEU A 282 -6.83 13.57 -17.83
CA LEU A 282 -5.62 13.25 -17.09
C LEU A 282 -4.52 12.59 -17.95
N GLY A 283 -4.83 12.19 -19.19
CA GLY A 283 -3.89 11.49 -20.07
C GLY A 283 -2.64 12.31 -20.42
N GLN A 284 -2.80 13.59 -20.75
CA GLN A 284 -1.72 14.44 -21.25
C GLN A 284 -0.60 14.70 -20.22
N GLY A 285 -0.93 14.74 -18.93
CA GLY A 285 0.00 15.12 -17.86
C GLY A 285 0.67 13.95 -17.13
N VAL A 286 0.16 12.72 -17.30
CA VAL A 286 0.51 11.62 -16.41
C VAL A 286 1.96 11.17 -16.54
N ALA A 287 2.51 11.10 -17.75
CA ALA A 287 3.89 10.65 -17.96
C ALA A 287 4.89 11.61 -17.29
N GLU A 288 4.64 12.92 -17.40
CA GLU A 288 5.48 13.95 -16.79
C GLU A 288 5.35 13.94 -15.26
N TYR A 289 4.13 13.73 -14.74
CA TYR A 289 3.91 13.54 -13.32
C TYR A 289 4.69 12.33 -12.79
N VAL A 290 4.60 11.18 -13.48
CA VAL A 290 5.32 9.95 -13.11
C VAL A 290 6.82 10.20 -13.09
N ARG A 291 7.38 10.80 -14.15
CA ARG A 291 8.80 11.11 -14.23
C ARG A 291 9.28 11.92 -13.03
N ARG A 292 8.62 13.04 -12.72
CA ARG A 292 9.03 13.93 -11.63
C ARG A 292 8.80 13.28 -10.26
N ARG A 293 7.59 12.80 -10.01
CA ARG A 293 7.17 12.32 -8.69
C ARG A 293 7.85 11.01 -8.31
N LEU A 294 7.98 10.07 -9.25
CA LEU A 294 8.64 8.80 -9.00
C LEU A 294 10.12 8.98 -8.72
N SER A 295 10.81 9.82 -9.48
CA SER A 295 12.22 10.13 -9.22
C SER A 295 12.46 10.69 -7.82
N HIS A 296 11.63 11.65 -7.39
CA HIS A 296 11.70 12.20 -6.03
C HIS A 296 11.45 11.13 -4.96
N LEU A 297 10.36 10.36 -5.09
CA LEU A 297 10.03 9.32 -4.12
C LEU A 297 11.05 8.19 -4.11
N PHE A 298 11.60 7.82 -5.27
CA PHE A 298 12.66 6.83 -5.38
C PHE A 298 13.89 7.30 -4.61
N ALA A 299 14.40 8.51 -4.87
CA ALA A 299 15.59 9.01 -4.17
C ALA A 299 15.41 9.00 -2.64
N ARG A 300 14.23 9.42 -2.16
CA ARG A 300 13.91 9.47 -0.72
C ARG A 300 13.73 8.10 -0.08
N ALA A 301 13.08 7.17 -0.77
CA ALA A 301 12.82 5.83 -0.23
C ALA A 301 14.02 4.89 -0.39
N ALA A 302 14.87 5.13 -1.40
CA ALA A 302 16.03 4.30 -1.70
C ALA A 302 17.26 4.67 -0.87
N LEU A 303 17.61 5.97 -0.83
CA LEU A 303 18.89 6.45 -0.29
C LEU A 303 18.83 6.70 1.22
N HIS A 304 19.99 6.60 1.88
CA HIS A 304 20.13 7.07 3.24
C HIS A 304 20.04 8.61 3.27
N PRO A 305 19.37 9.23 4.27
CA PRO A 305 19.20 10.69 4.29
C PRO A 305 20.49 11.52 4.36
N THR A 306 21.63 10.92 4.68
CA THR A 306 22.94 11.60 4.71
C THR A 306 23.65 11.60 3.35
N GLN A 307 23.09 10.92 2.34
CA GLN A 307 23.70 10.87 1.01
C GLN A 307 23.38 12.13 0.21
N ASP A 308 24.25 12.45 -0.74
CA ASP A 308 23.97 13.39 -1.81
C ASP A 308 23.47 12.60 -3.04
N ALA A 309 22.22 12.81 -3.42
CA ALA A 309 21.60 12.10 -4.54
C ALA A 309 22.32 12.34 -5.88
N ALA A 310 23.01 13.47 -6.05
CA ALA A 310 23.77 13.78 -7.27
C ALA A 310 25.10 13.00 -7.36
N SER A 311 25.58 12.47 -6.23
CA SER A 311 26.87 11.77 -6.11
C SER A 311 26.76 10.24 -6.18
N VAL A 312 25.56 9.69 -5.96
CA VAL A 312 25.33 8.25 -5.90
C VAL A 312 25.15 7.70 -7.32
N THR A 313 25.80 6.56 -7.58
CA THR A 313 25.56 5.74 -8.77
C THR A 313 25.39 4.28 -8.37
N PHE A 314 24.51 3.59 -9.09
CA PHE A 314 24.29 2.15 -8.99
C PHE A 314 25.14 1.37 -10.00
N GLN A 315 25.77 2.04 -10.97
CA GLN A 315 26.70 1.42 -11.89
C GLN A 315 27.98 1.02 -11.16
N SER A 316 28.38 -0.24 -11.31
CA SER A 316 29.63 -0.80 -10.76
C SER A 316 29.74 -0.78 -9.22
N ALA A 317 28.74 -0.30 -8.49
CA ALA A 317 28.72 -0.32 -7.03
C ALA A 317 28.53 -1.76 -6.51
N ASP A 318 29.33 -2.15 -5.52
CA ASP A 318 29.14 -3.41 -4.82
C ASP A 318 28.02 -3.32 -3.75
N LEU A 319 27.52 -4.48 -3.30
CA LEU A 319 26.45 -4.54 -2.31
C LEU A 319 26.85 -3.90 -0.97
N SER A 320 28.11 -3.96 -0.56
CA SER A 320 28.54 -3.40 0.72
C SER A 320 28.44 -1.88 0.72
N THR A 321 28.85 -1.25 -0.38
CA THR A 321 28.70 0.18 -0.64
C THR A 321 27.23 0.57 -0.69
N LEU A 322 26.41 -0.18 -1.43
CA LEU A 322 24.97 0.12 -1.56
C LEU A 322 24.17 -0.12 -0.28
N ARG A 323 24.60 -1.03 0.61
CA ARG A 323 23.97 -1.18 1.94
C ARG A 323 24.10 0.08 2.80
N ILE A 324 25.14 0.88 2.59
CA ILE A 324 25.37 2.15 3.31
C ILE A 324 24.70 3.31 2.58
N ALA A 325 24.88 3.40 1.26
CA ALA A 325 24.35 4.51 0.46
C ALA A 325 22.84 4.41 0.22
N ALA A 326 22.32 3.21 -0.04
CA ALA A 326 20.93 2.95 -0.40
C ALA A 326 20.27 1.84 0.46
N PRO A 327 20.31 1.94 1.81
CA PRO A 327 19.76 0.92 2.70
C PRO A 327 18.27 0.69 2.46
N GLY A 328 17.54 1.74 2.06
CA GLY A 328 16.13 1.67 1.71
C GLY A 328 15.89 0.74 0.52
N LEU A 329 16.62 0.95 -0.58
CA LEU A 329 16.51 0.11 -1.78
C LEU A 329 16.90 -1.33 -1.49
N ILE A 330 18.07 -1.54 -0.87
CA ILE A 330 18.57 -2.89 -0.59
C ILE A 330 17.60 -3.66 0.30
N GLY A 331 17.06 -3.03 1.35
CA GLY A 331 16.07 -3.69 2.21
C GLY A 331 14.75 -3.99 1.49
N GLN A 332 14.29 -3.12 0.60
CA GLN A 332 13.10 -3.42 -0.22
C GLN A 332 13.34 -4.61 -1.17
N MET A 333 14.56 -4.75 -1.71
CA MET A 333 14.93 -5.89 -2.56
C MET A 333 15.05 -7.19 -1.76
N VAL A 334 15.83 -7.19 -0.67
CA VAL A 334 15.97 -8.34 0.25
C VAL A 334 14.61 -8.86 0.68
N PHE A 335 13.73 -7.96 1.11
CA PHE A 335 12.41 -8.30 1.61
C PHE A 335 11.55 -9.06 0.60
N ARG A 336 11.63 -8.64 -0.67
CA ARG A 336 10.86 -9.26 -1.75
C ARG A 336 11.47 -10.59 -2.17
N GLU A 337 12.80 -10.65 -2.29
CA GLU A 337 13.48 -11.88 -2.70
C GLU A 337 13.35 -13.00 -1.67
N ILE A 338 13.39 -12.69 -0.37
CA ILE A 338 13.18 -13.69 0.70
C ILE A 338 11.82 -14.38 0.58
N ARG A 339 10.79 -13.70 0.07
CA ARG A 339 9.43 -14.26 -0.09
C ARG A 339 9.32 -15.32 -1.20
N TYR A 340 10.31 -15.42 -2.07
CA TYR A 340 10.42 -16.46 -3.11
C TYR A 340 11.25 -17.67 -2.67
N MET A 341 11.86 -17.62 -1.47
CA MET A 341 12.60 -18.77 -0.94
C MET A 341 11.66 -19.91 -0.55
N ALA A 342 12.07 -21.15 -0.84
CA ALA A 342 11.30 -22.34 -0.47
C ALA A 342 11.03 -22.41 1.05
N ARG A 343 11.97 -21.92 1.87
CA ARG A 343 11.86 -21.89 3.33
C ARG A 343 11.19 -20.64 3.91
N TYR A 344 10.58 -19.78 3.08
CA TYR A 344 10.01 -18.52 3.55
C TYR A 344 8.93 -18.73 4.63
N GLN A 345 8.09 -19.76 4.50
CA GLN A 345 7.04 -20.04 5.49
C GLN A 345 7.62 -20.32 6.89
N GLN A 346 8.74 -21.05 6.96
CA GLN A 346 9.45 -21.35 8.21
C GLN A 346 10.18 -20.12 8.76
N LEU A 347 10.58 -19.21 7.87
CA LEU A 347 11.29 -17.97 8.20
C LEU A 347 10.37 -16.77 8.44
N TYR A 348 9.07 -16.91 8.13
CA TYR A 348 8.06 -15.85 8.18
C TYR A 348 8.08 -15.11 9.52
N HIS A 349 8.12 -15.85 10.63
CA HIS A 349 8.16 -15.25 11.95
C HIS A 349 9.44 -14.44 12.21
N CYS A 350 10.58 -14.83 11.63
CA CYS A 350 11.84 -14.14 11.86
C CYS A 350 11.82 -12.75 11.22
N PHE A 351 11.31 -12.65 10.01
CA PHE A 351 11.31 -11.41 9.24
C PHE A 351 10.04 -10.56 9.43
N GLU A 352 8.84 -11.16 9.45
CA GLU A 352 7.59 -10.41 9.53
C GLU A 352 7.16 -10.14 10.98
N LYS A 353 7.23 -11.15 11.86
CA LYS A 353 6.80 -10.98 13.26
C LYS A 353 7.71 -10.03 14.02
N THR A 354 9.02 -10.07 13.78
CA THR A 354 9.93 -9.11 14.42
C THR A 354 9.61 -7.67 14.03
N LYS A 355 9.34 -7.40 12.75
CA LYS A 355 8.91 -6.05 12.31
C LYS A 355 7.59 -5.63 12.94
N ALA A 356 6.62 -6.54 13.02
CA ALA A 356 5.33 -6.26 13.64
C ALA A 356 5.49 -5.92 15.12
N LEU A 357 6.32 -6.67 15.87
CA LEU A 357 6.64 -6.37 17.27
C LEU A 357 7.28 -4.99 17.43
N GLU A 358 8.24 -4.62 16.58
CA GLU A 358 8.86 -3.29 16.62
C GLU A 358 7.87 -2.17 16.24
N ALA A 359 6.96 -2.43 15.29
CA ALA A 359 5.90 -1.48 14.92
C ALA A 359 4.93 -1.24 16.09
N TRP A 360 4.47 -2.32 16.73
CA TRP A 360 3.58 -2.26 17.89
C TRP A 360 4.21 -1.52 19.07
N ASP A 361 5.49 -1.77 19.35
CA ASP A 361 6.23 -1.04 20.38
C ASP A 361 6.30 0.46 20.06
N TYR A 362 6.66 0.81 18.83
CA TYR A 362 6.69 2.22 18.40
C TYR A 362 5.31 2.88 18.54
N TRP A 363 4.25 2.23 18.04
CA TRP A 363 2.87 2.75 18.14
C TRP A 363 2.40 2.90 19.58
N ASN A 364 2.73 1.96 20.47
CA ASN A 364 2.37 2.05 21.88
C ASN A 364 3.05 3.24 22.57
N ASN A 365 4.32 3.48 22.27
CA ASN A 365 5.10 4.61 22.79
C ASN A 365 4.63 5.96 22.21
N GLU A 366 4.16 5.99 20.96
CA GLU A 366 3.64 7.20 20.33
C GLU A 366 2.14 7.46 20.58
N GLY A 367 1.43 6.53 21.24
CA GLY A 367 -0.01 6.69 21.49
C GLY A 367 -0.88 6.45 20.26
N ILE A 368 -0.53 5.46 19.43
CA ILE A 368 -1.20 5.17 18.14
C ILE A 368 -1.96 3.84 18.24
N PRO A 369 -3.25 3.83 18.65
CA PRO A 369 -4.09 2.64 18.60
C PRO A 369 -4.51 2.26 17.17
N THR A 370 -4.56 3.23 16.25
CA THR A 370 -5.09 3.03 14.90
C THR A 370 -4.18 3.63 13.82
N PRO A 371 -3.10 2.94 13.44
CA PRO A 371 -2.22 3.42 12.36
C PRO A 371 -2.96 3.36 11.02
N PHE A 372 -2.61 4.24 10.07
CA PHE A 372 -3.17 4.22 8.72
C PHE A 372 -2.07 4.21 7.65
N ASN A 373 -2.42 4.06 6.38
CA ASN A 373 -1.45 4.10 5.28
C ASN A 373 -0.90 5.52 5.11
N GLY A 374 0.38 5.69 5.40
CA GLY A 374 1.11 6.96 5.38
C GLY A 374 1.68 7.36 4.02
N VAL A 375 1.39 6.62 2.93
CA VAL A 375 1.72 7.03 1.56
C VAL A 375 0.77 8.12 1.06
N ILE A 376 -0.52 7.95 1.33
CA ILE A 376 -1.60 8.93 1.15
C ILE A 376 -2.77 8.50 2.05
N PRO A 377 -3.47 9.41 2.75
CA PRO A 377 -4.52 9.04 3.70
C PRO A 377 -5.84 8.66 2.98
N LYS A 378 -5.80 7.58 2.20
CA LYS A 378 -6.89 7.09 1.33
C LYS A 378 -7.93 6.23 2.05
N GLY A 379 -7.95 6.21 3.38
CA GLY A 379 -8.92 5.41 4.16
C GLY A 379 -8.50 3.97 4.44
N GLU A 380 -7.26 3.60 4.15
CA GLU A 380 -6.64 2.37 4.66
C GLU A 380 -6.16 2.62 6.09
N ILE A 381 -6.87 2.08 7.07
CA ILE A 381 -6.60 2.24 8.51
C ILE A 381 -6.51 0.88 9.16
N GLY A 382 -5.81 0.77 10.28
CA GLY A 382 -5.69 -0.48 11.02
C GLY A 382 -5.95 -0.32 12.50
N ILE A 383 -6.05 -1.45 13.19
CA ILE A 383 -6.08 -1.52 14.66
C ILE A 383 -4.77 -2.14 15.13
N ASN A 384 -4.05 -1.45 16.01
CA ASN A 384 -2.87 -1.96 16.70
C ASN A 384 -3.32 -3.03 17.72
N PRO A 385 -3.03 -4.32 17.50
CA PRO A 385 -3.51 -5.39 18.38
C PRO A 385 -2.82 -5.42 19.74
N ALA A 386 -1.73 -4.65 19.91
CA ALA A 386 -0.94 -4.61 21.13
C ALA A 386 -1.18 -3.35 21.95
N TYR A 387 -2.06 -2.43 21.53
CA TYR A 387 -2.27 -1.17 22.22
C TYR A 387 -3.12 -1.39 23.49
N PRO A 388 -2.57 -1.18 24.69
CA PRO A 388 -3.22 -1.65 25.91
C PRO A 388 -4.30 -0.71 26.46
N ARG A 389 -4.39 0.52 25.95
CA ARG A 389 -5.24 1.58 26.52
C ARG A 389 -6.55 1.80 25.75
N SER A 390 -6.70 1.25 24.55
CA SER A 390 -7.94 1.34 23.78
C SER A 390 -8.88 0.18 24.09
N VAL A 391 -10.17 0.46 24.20
CA VAL A 391 -11.20 -0.57 24.27
C VAL A 391 -11.70 -0.86 22.86
N VAL A 392 -11.76 -2.13 22.48
CA VAL A 392 -12.25 -2.57 21.16
C VAL A 392 -13.43 -3.51 21.34
N ARG A 393 -14.55 -3.17 20.69
CA ARG A 393 -15.74 -4.04 20.59
C ARG A 393 -15.96 -4.43 19.14
N VAL A 394 -16.52 -5.62 18.93
CA VAL A 394 -16.54 -6.27 17.62
C VAL A 394 -17.91 -6.86 17.35
N TRP A 395 -18.44 -6.62 16.16
CA TRP A 395 -19.69 -7.23 15.70
C TRP A 395 -19.55 -7.77 14.28
N THR A 396 -20.32 -8.79 13.94
CA THR A 396 -20.72 -8.98 12.54
C THR A 396 -21.62 -7.83 12.10
N ALA A 397 -21.68 -7.57 10.80
CA ALA A 397 -22.47 -6.48 10.26
C ALA A 397 -23.53 -6.99 9.27
N ARG A 398 -24.74 -6.47 9.39
CA ARG A 398 -25.78 -6.59 8.35
C ARG A 398 -25.78 -5.34 7.49
N GLN A 399 -25.76 -5.52 6.18
CA GLN A 399 -25.92 -4.42 5.22
C GLN A 399 -27.39 -4.25 4.85
N ASP A 400 -27.87 -3.01 4.83
CA ASP A 400 -29.21 -2.69 4.36
C ASP A 400 -29.26 -2.37 2.84
N SER A 401 -30.47 -2.17 2.32
CA SER A 401 -30.69 -1.87 0.89
C SER A 401 -30.05 -0.57 0.39
N LYS A 402 -29.67 0.34 1.30
CA LYS A 402 -29.02 1.61 0.98
C LYS A 402 -27.49 1.54 1.15
N GLY A 403 -26.97 0.40 1.61
CA GLY A 403 -25.55 0.15 1.78
C GLY A 403 -25.00 0.51 3.16
N TYR A 404 -25.85 0.93 4.11
CA TYR A 404 -25.43 1.16 5.49
C TYR A 404 -25.22 -0.16 6.22
N LEU A 405 -24.26 -0.15 7.15
CA LEU A 405 -23.98 -1.27 8.03
C LEU A 405 -24.62 -1.06 9.40
N HIS A 406 -25.14 -2.16 9.93
CA HIS A 406 -25.76 -2.23 11.24
C HIS A 406 -25.08 -3.35 12.02
N PRO A 407 -24.64 -3.11 13.28
CA PRO A 407 -24.20 -4.18 14.16
C PRO A 407 -25.27 -5.28 14.26
N ASP A 408 -24.86 -6.54 14.19
CA ASP A 408 -25.76 -7.70 14.24
C ASP A 408 -25.46 -8.59 15.45
N GLU A 409 -24.40 -9.41 15.40
CA GLU A 409 -23.95 -10.27 16.51
C GLU A 409 -22.66 -9.72 17.11
N GLU A 410 -22.63 -9.45 18.43
CA GLU A 410 -21.39 -9.10 19.12
C GLU A 410 -20.48 -10.33 19.25
N ILE A 411 -19.25 -10.21 18.77
CA ILE A 411 -18.26 -11.28 18.76
C ILE A 411 -17.31 -11.07 19.93
N MET A 412 -17.35 -11.98 20.91
CA MET A 412 -16.43 -12.01 22.04
C MET A 412 -15.05 -12.53 21.59
N ALA A 413 -14.28 -11.68 20.90
CA ALA A 413 -12.93 -11.98 20.44
C ALA A 413 -11.92 -10.94 20.91
N ALA A 414 -10.76 -11.39 21.35
CA ALA A 414 -9.63 -10.51 21.67
C ALA A 414 -8.79 -10.26 20.42
N LEU A 415 -8.39 -9.01 20.19
CA LEU A 415 -7.29 -8.72 19.26
C LEU A 415 -6.00 -9.22 19.89
N THR A 416 -5.28 -10.08 19.18
CA THR A 416 -4.01 -10.62 19.69
C THR A 416 -2.85 -10.12 18.86
N PRO A 417 -1.70 -9.79 19.48
CA PRO A 417 -0.46 -9.43 18.78
C PRO A 417 0.17 -10.68 18.14
N HIS A 418 -0.57 -11.30 17.22
CA HIS A 418 -0.24 -12.53 16.55
C HIS A 418 -0.48 -12.38 15.05
N LEU A 419 0.57 -12.57 14.25
CA LEU A 419 0.44 -12.62 12.80
C LEU A 419 -0.16 -13.96 12.38
N ALA A 420 -1.18 -13.89 11.55
CA ALA A 420 -1.86 -15.03 10.95
C ALA A 420 -0.88 -15.87 10.11
N SER A 421 -0.62 -17.12 10.53
CA SER A 421 0.41 -18.02 9.97
C SER A 421 0.17 -18.44 8.51
N TRP A 422 -1.09 -18.39 8.09
CA TRP A 422 -1.64 -19.00 6.87
C TRP A 422 -1.62 -18.12 5.61
N TRP A 423 -1.24 -16.84 5.69
CA TRP A 423 -1.48 -15.89 4.58
C TRP A 423 -0.28 -15.58 3.67
N ALA A 424 0.81 -16.34 3.78
CA ALA A 424 1.90 -16.29 2.82
C ALA A 424 1.88 -17.55 1.93
N PRO A 425 0.98 -17.63 0.92
CA PRO A 425 1.18 -18.63 -0.12
C PRO A 425 2.56 -18.38 -0.74
N PRO A 426 3.36 -19.44 -1.01
CA PRO A 426 4.63 -19.29 -1.70
C PRO A 426 4.39 -18.53 -3.00
N ARG A 427 5.12 -17.44 -3.23
CA ARG A 427 5.08 -16.79 -4.54
C ARG A 427 5.90 -17.65 -5.50
N GLN A 428 5.29 -18.09 -6.59
CA GLN A 428 6.03 -18.71 -7.69
C GLN A 428 6.48 -17.62 -8.65
N ARG A 429 7.70 -17.72 -9.20
CA ARG A 429 8.09 -16.87 -10.31
C ARG A 429 7.38 -17.39 -11.57
N GLU A 430 6.54 -16.56 -12.18
CA GLU A 430 6.10 -16.81 -13.54
C GLU A 430 7.34 -16.67 -14.45
N THR A 431 7.76 -17.77 -15.07
CA THR A 431 8.72 -17.72 -16.18
C THR A 431 8.00 -17.16 -17.40
N TYR A 432 8.07 -15.84 -17.61
CA TYR A 432 7.63 -15.22 -18.85
C TYR A 432 8.60 -15.64 -19.97
N ASN A 433 8.11 -16.46 -20.91
CA ASN A 433 8.75 -16.65 -22.21
C ASN A 433 8.34 -15.47 -23.09
N ALA A 434 9.30 -14.68 -23.56
CA ALA A 434 9.10 -13.42 -24.26
C ALA A 434 8.58 -13.55 -25.72
N THR A 435 7.75 -14.54 -26.03
CA THR A 435 7.31 -14.83 -27.42
C THR A 435 5.81 -14.75 -27.66
N ASP A 436 4.99 -14.36 -26.67
CA ASP A 436 3.53 -14.29 -26.83
C ASP A 436 3.00 -12.85 -26.70
N GLU A 437 3.38 -11.98 -27.64
CA GLU A 437 2.59 -10.78 -27.93
C GLU A 437 1.61 -11.09 -29.06
N SER A 438 0.43 -11.60 -28.71
CA SER A 438 -0.71 -11.66 -29.64
C SER A 438 -1.57 -10.39 -29.47
N PRO A 439 -2.02 -9.74 -30.55
CA PRO A 439 -2.81 -8.52 -30.46
C PRO A 439 -4.23 -8.85 -29.95
N VAL A 440 -4.55 -8.41 -28.73
CA VAL A 440 -5.91 -8.54 -28.18
C VAL A 440 -6.80 -7.46 -28.80
N GLU A 441 -7.72 -7.92 -29.65
CA GLU A 441 -8.83 -7.14 -30.19
C GLU A 441 -9.82 -6.80 -29.06
N LEU A 442 -10.08 -5.51 -28.84
CA LEU A 442 -11.01 -5.04 -27.81
C LEU A 442 -12.45 -5.38 -28.21
N ALA A 443 -13.03 -6.43 -27.63
CA ALA A 443 -14.45 -6.71 -27.76
C ALA A 443 -15.28 -5.60 -27.04
N PRO A 444 -16.33 -5.06 -27.67
CA PRO A 444 -17.14 -4.01 -27.06
C PRO A 444 -18.01 -4.57 -25.94
N VAL A 445 -17.97 -3.92 -24.77
CA VAL A 445 -18.81 -4.23 -23.61
C VAL A 445 -20.28 -3.95 -23.97
N ALA A 446 -21.05 -5.02 -24.17
CA ALA A 446 -22.50 -4.93 -24.34
C ALA A 446 -23.17 -4.52 -23.02
N ARG A 447 -24.03 -3.50 -23.08
CA ARG A 447 -24.95 -3.11 -22.00
C ARG A 447 -26.22 -3.97 -22.01
N SER A 448 -26.79 -4.14 -20.80
CA SER A 448 -28.21 -4.40 -20.45
C SER A 448 -28.62 -5.88 -20.22
N PRO A 449 -29.78 -6.17 -19.56
CA PRO A 449 -30.44 -5.55 -18.39
C PRO A 449 -30.91 -6.59 -17.32
N ILE A 450 -31.41 -6.12 -16.17
CA ILE A 450 -32.19 -6.86 -15.13
C ILE A 450 -33.70 -6.86 -15.51
N PRO A 451 -34.66 -7.70 -15.02
CA PRO A 451 -34.69 -9.04 -14.34
C PRO A 451 -35.73 -10.05 -14.92
N THR A 452 -35.82 -11.30 -14.40
CA THR A 452 -37.03 -11.85 -13.70
C THR A 452 -36.91 -13.33 -13.23
N ARG A 453 -37.24 -13.54 -11.94
CA ARG A 453 -38.01 -14.62 -11.25
C ARG A 453 -37.74 -16.14 -11.48
N ARG A 454 -37.41 -16.80 -10.33
CA ARG A 454 -37.87 -18.11 -9.74
C ARG A 454 -37.70 -19.40 -10.59
N SER A 455 -37.30 -20.58 -10.10
CA SER A 455 -37.46 -21.26 -8.79
C SER A 455 -36.57 -22.57 -8.75
N PRO A 456 -36.68 -23.54 -7.81
CA PRO A 456 -35.56 -24.00 -6.98
C PRO A 456 -35.15 -25.51 -7.12
N MET A 457 -34.21 -25.93 -6.25
CA MET A 457 -34.02 -27.25 -5.61
C MET A 457 -32.79 -28.12 -5.94
N ASN A 458 -32.23 -28.64 -4.84
CA ASN A 458 -31.45 -29.88 -4.62
C ASN A 458 -29.98 -29.88 -5.09
N GLY A 459 -29.01 -30.39 -4.34
CA GLY A 459 -28.99 -31.10 -3.06
C GLY A 459 -27.55 -31.46 -2.72
N VAL A 460 -27.26 -31.55 -1.41
CA VAL A 460 -26.02 -32.05 -0.79
C VAL A 460 -26.11 -33.59 -0.75
N PRO A 461 -25.03 -34.38 -0.92
CA PRO A 461 -24.09 -34.78 0.17
C PRO A 461 -22.62 -34.95 -0.31
N ALA A 462 -21.58 -35.02 0.54
CA ALA A 462 -21.43 -35.21 1.98
C ALA A 462 -20.24 -34.38 2.51
#